data_AF-A0A7S4AYP4-F1
#
_entry.id   AF-A0A7S4AYP4-F1
#
_cell.length_a   1.000
_cell.length_b   1.000
_cell.length_c   1.000
_cell.angle_alpha   90.00
_cell.angle_beta   90.00
_cell.angle_gamma   90.00
#
_symmetry.space_group_name_H-M   'P 1'
#
loop_
_entity.id
_entity.type
_entity.pdbx_description
1 polymer ?
#
loop_
_entity_poly.entity_id
_entity_poly.type
_entity_poly.pdbx_seq_one_letter_code
_entity_poly.pdbx_strand_id
1 'polypeptide(L)'
;MSSPAAATNAAPPVAAETSPAAPPKLTAALSSSAASTAAHASTTEPWEDDVRGYVFEQRLETGEAHKAAGNEHFRRGEWNLALRRYRRALFHAGFDESQMFDLMDRHREMAHAVQIPVKLNLVACILKHRELGIPIAPIRDDDGDVEIDPLDYCEALIAEALKCEPKCAKAYFRRGQLLIERGDLVSANEALLQAEKLQGSASGGIRDALLKVRQLQREERWREKEMFSGVIQPVSDYKAAQAAEERRRKMLNPFLKAYDILMLPLRWLLAIAAYLANYLRGVGLMGASTTTTHESEDSTIRPHQH
;
A
#
# COMPACT_ATOMS: atom_id res chain seq x y z
N MET A 1 61.89 -9.54 -5.02
CA MET A 1 61.76 -10.45 -3.85
C MET A 1 60.80 -9.77 -2.89
N SER A 2 59.58 -10.21 -2.60
CA SER A 2 58.86 -11.45 -2.89
C SER A 2 57.36 -11.13 -2.94
N SER A 3 56.64 -11.99 -3.66
CA SER A 3 55.19 -11.95 -3.91
C SER A 3 54.33 -12.23 -2.65
N PRO A 4 52.98 -12.09 -2.74
CA PRO A 4 52.08 -11.69 -1.65
C PRO A 4 51.44 -12.87 -0.90
N ALA A 5 50.94 -12.58 0.31
CA ALA A 5 50.17 -13.53 1.12
C ALA A 5 48.65 -13.33 0.91
N ALA A 6 48.01 -14.39 0.43
CA ALA A 6 46.58 -14.59 0.43
C ALA A 6 46.10 -15.08 1.80
N ALA A 7 44.95 -14.59 2.27
CA ALA A 7 44.15 -15.19 3.33
C ALA A 7 42.69 -14.68 3.18
N THR A 8 41.84 -15.41 2.45
CA THR A 8 40.82 -16.33 2.99
C THR A 8 39.73 -15.66 3.82
N ASN A 9 38.61 -15.39 3.15
CA ASN A 9 37.29 -15.18 3.74
C ASN A 9 36.88 -16.40 4.58
N ALA A 10 36.66 -16.20 5.87
CA ALA A 10 35.99 -17.15 6.74
C ALA A 10 34.72 -16.47 7.30
N ALA A 11 33.57 -17.05 6.98
CA ALA A 11 32.27 -16.66 7.50
C ALA A 11 32.20 -16.90 9.03
N PRO A 12 31.53 -16.03 9.80
CA PRO A 12 31.26 -16.30 11.21
C PRO A 12 30.15 -17.36 11.37
N PRO A 13 30.21 -18.19 12.44
CA PRO A 13 29.28 -19.29 12.65
C PRO A 13 27.90 -18.81 13.12
N VAL A 14 26.88 -19.53 12.64
CA VAL A 14 25.47 -19.46 13.03
C VAL A 14 25.37 -19.71 14.54
N ALA A 15 25.05 -18.66 15.29
CA ALA A 15 24.67 -18.75 16.70
C ALA A 15 23.21 -19.17 16.80
N ALA A 16 22.98 -20.26 17.51
CA ALA A 16 21.67 -20.82 17.82
C ALA A 16 20.77 -19.81 18.54
N GLU A 17 19.54 -19.66 18.05
CA GLU A 17 18.46 -18.92 18.69
C GLU A 17 18.06 -19.59 20.01
N THR A 18 18.51 -19.04 21.13
CA THR A 18 17.86 -19.25 22.43
C THR A 18 16.77 -18.20 22.60
N SER A 19 15.53 -18.67 22.51
CA SER A 19 14.30 -17.92 22.80
C SER A 19 14.32 -17.31 24.21
N PRO A 20 14.14 -15.98 24.38
CA PRO A 20 13.82 -15.42 25.69
C PRO A 20 12.32 -15.55 25.96
N ALA A 21 12.00 -16.35 26.97
CA ALA A 21 10.67 -16.54 27.53
C ALA A 21 9.97 -15.19 27.82
N ALA A 22 8.76 -15.04 27.29
CA ALA A 22 7.88 -13.91 27.55
C ALA A 22 7.45 -13.87 29.03
N PRO A 23 7.33 -12.67 29.64
CA PRO A 23 6.92 -12.55 31.04
C PRO A 23 5.45 -12.98 31.24
N PRO A 24 5.13 -13.76 32.29
CA PRO A 24 3.82 -14.40 32.51
C PRO A 24 2.67 -13.44 32.91
N LYS A 25 2.83 -12.11 32.75
CA LYS A 25 1.83 -11.12 33.19
C LYS A 25 0.96 -10.54 32.06
N LEU A 26 1.32 -10.75 30.78
CA LEU A 26 0.54 -10.25 29.64
C LEU A 26 -0.44 -11.27 29.05
N THR A 27 -0.21 -12.57 29.28
CA THR A 27 -1.10 -13.64 28.80
C THR A 27 -2.38 -13.77 29.63
N ALA A 28 -2.35 -13.41 30.91
CA ALA A 28 -3.52 -13.47 31.79
C ALA A 28 -4.55 -12.36 31.51
N ALA A 29 -4.12 -11.18 31.05
CA ALA A 29 -5.02 -10.07 30.74
C ALA A 29 -5.76 -10.26 29.39
N LEU A 30 -5.14 -10.96 28.44
CA LEU A 30 -5.77 -11.33 27.17
C LEU A 30 -6.75 -12.49 27.33
N SER A 31 -6.50 -13.43 28.27
CA SER A 31 -7.44 -14.51 28.54
C SER A 31 -8.69 -14.05 29.32
N SER A 32 -8.58 -13.04 30.20
CA SER A 32 -9.75 -12.49 30.91
C SER A 32 -10.62 -11.61 30.01
N SER A 33 -10.03 -10.92 29.04
CA SER A 33 -10.77 -10.14 28.04
C SER A 33 -11.49 -11.06 27.04
N ALA A 34 -10.80 -12.07 26.51
CA ALA A 34 -11.40 -13.05 25.60
C ALA A 34 -12.53 -13.89 26.25
N ALA A 35 -12.40 -14.20 27.54
CA ALA A 35 -13.45 -14.90 28.29
C ALA A 35 -14.70 -14.03 28.50
N SER A 36 -14.57 -12.71 28.61
CA SER A 36 -15.70 -11.78 28.68
C SER A 36 -16.42 -11.66 27.33
N THR A 37 -15.70 -11.71 26.21
CA THR A 37 -16.30 -11.60 24.87
C THR A 37 -17.01 -12.88 24.44
N ALA A 38 -16.51 -14.06 24.86
CA ALA A 38 -17.14 -15.35 24.57
C ALA A 38 -18.40 -15.61 25.41
N ALA A 39 -18.48 -15.09 26.64
CA ALA A 39 -19.63 -15.28 27.52
C ALA A 39 -20.85 -14.40 27.17
N HIS A 40 -20.70 -13.38 26.31
CA HIS A 40 -21.80 -12.50 25.87
C HIS A 40 -22.39 -12.87 24.50
N ALA A 41 -21.95 -13.98 23.90
CA ALA A 41 -22.43 -14.43 22.60
C ALA A 41 -23.80 -15.14 22.64
N SER A 42 -24.35 -15.47 23.81
CA SER A 42 -25.56 -16.28 23.93
C SER A 42 -26.69 -15.68 24.77
N THR A 43 -26.57 -14.45 25.28
CA THR A 43 -27.67 -13.78 25.97
C THR A 43 -28.36 -12.87 24.97
N THR A 44 -29.38 -13.39 24.29
CA THR A 44 -30.31 -12.55 23.52
C THR A 44 -30.97 -11.61 24.51
N GLU A 45 -30.73 -10.33 24.33
CA GLU A 45 -31.30 -9.33 25.21
C GLU A 45 -32.78 -9.14 24.85
N PRO A 46 -33.69 -8.91 25.82
CA PRO A 46 -35.13 -8.84 25.55
C PRO A 46 -35.54 -7.80 24.49
N TRP A 47 -34.76 -6.73 24.35
CA TRP A 47 -34.99 -5.64 23.40
C TRP A 47 -34.56 -5.96 21.96
N GLU A 48 -33.88 -7.08 21.72
CA GLU A 48 -33.50 -7.52 20.38
C GLU A 48 -34.72 -8.02 19.59
N ASP A 49 -35.69 -8.59 20.32
CA ASP A 49 -36.93 -9.18 19.80
C ASP A 49 -38.13 -8.23 19.84
N ASP A 50 -37.92 -6.94 20.12
CA ASP A 50 -38.99 -5.95 20.10
C ASP A 50 -39.71 -5.99 18.73
N VAL A 51 -40.99 -5.61 18.68
CA VAL A 51 -41.74 -5.58 17.41
C VAL A 51 -41.80 -4.15 16.88
N ARG A 52 -41.66 -3.97 15.56
CA ARG A 52 -41.83 -2.65 14.93
C ARG A 52 -43.29 -2.20 15.07
N GLY A 53 -43.53 -1.09 15.76
CA GLY A 53 -44.86 -0.48 15.82
C GLY A 53 -45.29 0.11 14.48
N TYR A 54 -46.60 0.32 14.29
CA TYR A 54 -47.17 0.91 13.08
C TYR A 54 -47.29 2.44 13.14
N VAL A 55 -47.37 3.00 14.35
CA VAL A 55 -47.55 4.45 14.57
C VAL A 55 -46.23 5.19 14.37
N PHE A 56 -46.26 6.25 13.56
CA PHE A 56 -45.07 7.03 13.17
C PHE A 56 -44.31 7.58 14.39
N GLU A 57 -45.02 8.23 15.31
CA GLU A 57 -44.43 8.87 16.49
C GLU A 57 -43.81 7.85 17.42
N GLN A 58 -44.51 6.73 17.67
CA GLN A 58 -44.01 5.65 18.53
C GLN A 58 -42.76 4.99 17.94
N ARG A 59 -42.69 4.85 16.61
CA ARG A 59 -41.50 4.33 15.92
C ARG A 59 -40.30 5.27 16.08
N LEU A 60 -40.51 6.57 15.97
CA LEU A 60 -39.44 7.54 16.20
C LEU A 60 -38.99 7.52 17.66
N GLU A 61 -39.92 7.55 18.62
CA GLU A 61 -39.61 7.52 20.05
C GLU A 61 -38.83 6.26 20.45
N THR A 62 -39.26 5.08 19.98
CA THR A 62 -38.53 3.82 20.20
C THR A 62 -37.14 3.86 19.56
N GLY A 63 -37.02 4.36 18.33
CA GLY A 63 -35.73 4.57 17.67
C GLY A 63 -34.81 5.51 18.46
N GLU A 64 -35.34 6.59 19.02
CA GLU A 64 -34.59 7.52 19.89
C GLU A 64 -34.15 6.86 21.19
N ALA A 65 -34.99 6.05 21.81
CA ALA A 65 -34.64 5.29 23.01
C ALA A 65 -33.47 4.31 22.74
N HIS A 66 -33.52 3.57 21.63
CA HIS A 66 -32.42 2.69 21.22
C HIS A 66 -31.15 3.47 20.88
N LYS A 67 -31.27 4.64 20.23
CA LYS A 67 -30.14 5.57 19.99
C LYS A 67 -29.48 6.00 21.30
N ALA A 68 -30.27 6.42 22.29
CA ALA A 68 -29.77 6.87 23.58
C ALA A 68 -29.07 5.73 24.35
N ALA A 69 -29.67 4.54 24.37
CA ALA A 69 -29.04 3.34 24.95
C ALA A 69 -27.75 2.96 24.22
N GLY A 70 -27.74 3.00 22.88
CA GLY A 70 -26.54 2.78 22.07
C GLY A 70 -25.41 3.75 22.39
N ASN A 71 -25.73 5.04 22.61
CA ASN A 71 -24.75 6.05 23.03
C ASN A 71 -24.16 5.75 24.41
N GLU A 72 -24.94 5.20 25.34
CA GLU A 72 -24.47 4.76 26.65
C GLU A 72 -23.50 3.58 26.53
N HIS A 73 -23.88 2.52 25.79
CA HIS A 73 -22.99 1.38 25.53
C HIS A 73 -21.70 1.82 24.81
N PHE A 74 -21.80 2.74 23.86
CA PHE A 74 -20.64 3.30 23.16
C PHE A 74 -19.69 4.03 24.12
N ARG A 75 -20.22 4.78 25.10
CA ARG A 75 -19.41 5.44 26.14
C ARG A 75 -18.76 4.44 27.10
N ARG A 76 -19.39 3.31 27.35
CA ARG A 76 -18.84 2.20 28.18
C ARG A 76 -17.81 1.33 27.46
N GLY A 77 -17.62 1.53 26.15
CA GLY A 77 -16.73 0.70 25.33
C GLY A 77 -17.32 -0.64 24.93
N GLU A 78 -18.62 -0.83 25.10
CA GLU A 78 -19.35 -2.05 24.73
C GLU A 78 -19.76 -1.98 23.26
N TRP A 79 -18.78 -2.03 22.35
CA TRP A 79 -18.98 -1.74 20.92
C TRP A 79 -19.96 -2.71 20.24
N ASN A 80 -19.98 -3.99 20.61
CA ASN A 80 -20.91 -4.97 20.05
C ASN A 80 -22.37 -4.65 20.40
N LEU A 81 -22.63 -4.35 21.67
CA LEU A 81 -23.97 -3.99 22.16
C LEU A 81 -24.43 -2.66 21.55
N ALA A 82 -23.53 -1.68 21.46
CA ALA A 82 -23.80 -0.41 20.79
C ALA A 82 -24.18 -0.61 19.32
N LEU A 83 -23.44 -1.45 18.58
CA LEU A 83 -23.72 -1.80 17.19
C LEU A 83 -25.14 -2.37 17.04
N ARG A 84 -25.48 -3.37 17.86
CA ARG A 84 -26.82 -4.00 17.84
C ARG A 84 -27.93 -3.01 18.18
N ARG A 85 -27.72 -2.15 19.19
CA ARG A 85 -28.67 -1.08 19.54
C ARG A 85 -28.87 -0.07 18.42
N TYR A 86 -27.83 0.35 17.72
CA TYR A 86 -27.98 1.28 16.60
C TYR A 86 -28.68 0.63 15.39
N ARG A 87 -28.39 -0.64 15.09
CA ARG A 87 -29.15 -1.41 14.09
C ARG A 87 -30.62 -1.49 14.46
N ARG A 88 -30.92 -1.75 15.73
CA ARG A 88 -32.29 -1.76 16.25
C ARG A 88 -32.97 -0.39 16.15
N ALA A 89 -32.24 0.69 16.44
CA ALA A 89 -32.73 2.06 16.27
C ALA A 89 -33.12 2.35 14.80
N LEU A 90 -32.28 1.94 13.83
CA LEU A 90 -32.61 2.04 12.40
C LEU A 90 -33.76 1.11 12.02
N PHE A 91 -33.86 -0.07 12.62
CA PHE A 91 -35.01 -0.94 12.40
C PHE A 91 -36.31 -0.25 12.83
N HIS A 92 -36.39 0.49 13.93
CA HIS A 92 -37.64 1.19 14.28
C HIS A 92 -37.86 2.49 13.48
N ALA A 93 -36.81 3.32 13.38
CA ALA A 93 -36.87 4.65 12.79
C ALA A 93 -36.62 4.68 11.27
N GLY A 94 -36.29 3.55 10.64
CA GLY A 94 -36.09 3.43 9.20
C GLY A 94 -37.43 3.49 8.48
N PHE A 95 -37.51 4.29 7.43
CA PHE A 95 -38.67 4.39 6.55
C PHE A 95 -38.16 4.22 5.12
N ASP A 96 -38.84 3.39 4.35
CA ASP A 96 -38.47 3.13 2.96
C ASP A 96 -38.72 4.38 2.11
N GLU A 97 -38.05 4.52 0.97
CA GLU A 97 -38.22 5.69 0.11
C GLU A 97 -39.70 5.91 -0.26
N SER A 98 -40.45 4.84 -0.53
CA SER A 98 -41.89 4.88 -0.78
C SER A 98 -42.68 5.44 0.40
N GLN A 99 -42.41 4.97 1.63
CA GLN A 99 -43.05 5.48 2.85
C GLN A 99 -42.70 6.95 3.08
N MET A 100 -41.46 7.34 2.78
CA MET A 100 -41.00 8.72 2.91
C MET A 100 -41.63 9.68 1.89
N PHE A 101 -42.03 9.19 0.71
CA PHE A 101 -42.77 9.99 -0.29
C PHE A 101 -44.20 10.32 0.17
N ASP A 102 -44.85 9.40 0.89
CA ASP A 102 -46.20 9.60 1.43
C ASP A 102 -46.22 10.49 2.68
N LEU A 103 -45.07 10.66 3.34
CA LEU A 103 -44.93 11.55 4.49
C LEU A 103 -44.90 13.01 4.06
N MET A 104 -45.67 13.84 4.77
CA MET A 104 -45.55 15.29 4.74
C MET A 104 -44.10 15.72 5.05
N ASP A 105 -43.66 16.83 4.48
CA ASP A 105 -42.29 17.36 4.66
C ASP A 105 -41.86 17.43 6.13
N ARG A 106 -42.78 17.84 7.02
CA ARG A 106 -42.53 17.89 8.46
C ARG A 106 -42.19 16.52 9.07
N HIS A 107 -42.88 15.46 8.67
CA HIS A 107 -42.60 14.12 9.17
C HIS A 107 -41.30 13.57 8.58
N ARG A 108 -40.97 13.93 7.34
CA ARG A 108 -39.69 13.60 6.73
C ARG A 108 -38.52 14.22 7.50
N GLU A 109 -38.61 15.50 7.85
CA GLU A 109 -37.61 16.17 8.68
C GLU A 109 -37.48 15.52 10.06
N MET A 110 -38.60 15.18 10.72
CA MET A 110 -38.60 14.47 12.01
C MET A 110 -37.91 13.10 11.91
N ALA A 111 -38.18 12.35 10.84
CA ALA A 111 -37.53 11.06 10.61
C ALA A 111 -36.02 11.23 10.38
N HIS A 112 -35.61 12.18 9.53
CA HIS A 112 -34.20 12.45 9.28
C HIS A 112 -33.44 12.93 10.53
N ALA A 113 -34.09 13.73 11.38
CA ALA A 113 -33.52 14.19 12.64
C ALA A 113 -33.15 13.03 13.59
N VAL A 114 -33.85 11.90 13.52
CA VAL A 114 -33.53 10.68 14.27
C VAL A 114 -32.56 9.80 13.48
N GLN A 115 -32.83 9.54 12.20
CA GLN A 115 -32.08 8.60 11.37
C GLN A 115 -30.62 9.03 11.16
N ILE A 116 -30.38 10.29 10.81
CA ILE A 116 -29.03 10.75 10.42
C ILE A 116 -28.03 10.58 11.58
N PRO A 117 -28.32 11.03 12.82
CA PRO A 117 -27.44 10.76 13.95
C PRO A 117 -27.21 9.27 14.22
N VAL A 118 -28.25 8.43 14.08
CA VAL A 118 -28.13 6.97 14.29
C VAL A 118 -27.21 6.36 13.25
N LYS A 119 -27.40 6.66 11.96
CA LYS A 119 -26.54 6.20 10.86
C LYS A 119 -25.08 6.58 11.11
N LEU A 120 -24.82 7.84 11.47
CA LEU A 120 -23.46 8.33 11.74
C LEU A 120 -22.82 7.70 12.98
N ASN A 121 -23.60 7.36 14.00
CA ASN A 121 -23.12 6.65 15.19
C ASN A 121 -22.86 5.17 14.90
N LEU A 122 -23.70 4.54 14.07
CA LEU A 122 -23.50 3.18 13.59
C LEU A 122 -22.19 3.06 12.80
N VAL A 123 -21.94 3.99 11.87
CA VAL A 123 -20.67 4.07 11.13
C VAL A 123 -19.48 4.22 12.09
N ALA A 124 -19.59 5.11 13.08
CA ALA A 124 -18.54 5.28 14.08
C ALA A 124 -18.23 3.97 14.84
N CYS A 125 -19.27 3.19 15.14
CA CYS A 125 -19.14 1.91 15.81
C CYS A 125 -18.46 0.86 14.91
N ILE A 126 -18.85 0.76 13.64
CA ILE A 126 -18.22 -0.15 12.67
C ILE A 126 -16.74 0.19 12.47
N LEU A 127 -16.40 1.48 12.34
CA LEU A 127 -15.01 1.92 12.26
C LEU A 127 -14.21 1.54 13.52
N LYS A 128 -14.82 1.62 14.71
CA LYS A 128 -14.19 1.19 15.96
C LYS A 128 -13.95 -0.30 16.02
N HIS A 129 -14.89 -1.11 15.54
CA HIS A 129 -14.69 -2.56 15.39
C HIS A 129 -13.51 -2.88 14.50
N ARG A 130 -13.38 -2.19 13.37
CA ARG A 130 -12.25 -2.37 12.45
C ARG A 130 -10.91 -1.94 13.06
N GLU A 131 -10.89 -0.80 13.75
CA GLU A 131 -9.70 -0.32 14.47
C GLU A 131 -9.22 -1.33 15.53
N LEU A 132 -10.16 -2.00 16.21
CA LEU A 132 -9.87 -3.00 17.24
C LEU A 132 -9.70 -4.43 16.70
N GLY A 133 -9.91 -4.65 15.40
CA GLY A 133 -9.87 -5.99 14.79
C GLY A 133 -10.97 -6.94 15.29
N ILE A 134 -12.10 -6.41 15.79
CA ILE A 134 -13.23 -7.21 16.22
C ILE A 134 -14.02 -7.63 14.96
N PRO A 135 -14.22 -8.93 14.72
CA PRO A 135 -14.94 -9.39 13.53
C PRO A 135 -16.40 -8.97 13.61
N ILE A 136 -16.87 -8.34 12.54
CA ILE A 136 -18.28 -7.99 12.36
C ILE A 136 -18.85 -9.01 11.38
N ALA A 137 -20.00 -9.60 11.71
CA ALA A 137 -20.71 -10.44 10.76
C ALA A 137 -21.07 -9.62 9.50
N PRO A 138 -20.93 -10.19 8.29
CA PRO A 138 -21.30 -9.53 7.06
C PRO A 138 -22.77 -9.09 7.14
N ILE A 139 -23.03 -7.91 6.60
CA ILE A 139 -24.37 -7.32 6.63
C ILE A 139 -25.10 -7.87 5.42
N ARG A 140 -26.30 -8.39 5.65
CA ARG A 140 -27.17 -8.87 4.58
C ARG A 140 -28.10 -7.74 4.15
N ASP A 141 -28.34 -7.65 2.86
CA ASP A 141 -29.37 -6.79 2.29
C ASP A 141 -30.77 -7.19 2.77
N ASP A 142 -31.76 -6.31 2.55
CA ASP A 142 -33.16 -6.53 2.92
C ASP A 142 -33.74 -7.82 2.29
N ASP A 143 -33.25 -8.19 1.10
CA ASP A 143 -33.61 -9.44 0.41
C ASP A 143 -32.80 -10.66 0.89
N GLY A 144 -31.72 -10.45 1.65
CA GLY A 144 -30.93 -11.50 2.28
C GLY A 144 -29.92 -12.22 1.37
N ASP A 145 -29.91 -11.91 0.07
CA ASP A 145 -29.15 -12.64 -0.95
C ASP A 145 -27.69 -12.18 -1.11
N VAL A 146 -27.41 -10.90 -0.81
CA VAL A 146 -26.09 -10.30 -1.02
C VAL A 146 -25.44 -9.99 0.33
N GLU A 147 -24.20 -10.45 0.48
CA GLU A 147 -23.34 -10.09 1.61
C GLU A 147 -22.60 -8.81 1.28
N ILE A 148 -22.85 -7.75 2.06
CA ILE A 148 -22.19 -6.46 1.92
C ILE A 148 -21.04 -6.36 2.92
N ASP A 149 -19.89 -5.89 2.43
CA ASP A 149 -18.76 -5.54 3.28
C ASP A 149 -19.15 -4.40 4.25
N PRO A 150 -18.83 -4.48 5.55
CA PRO A 150 -19.20 -3.44 6.51
C PRO A 150 -18.76 -2.02 6.12
N LEU A 151 -17.69 -1.85 5.35
CA LEU A 151 -17.23 -0.53 4.90
C LEU A 151 -18.08 0.01 3.75
N ASP A 152 -18.50 -0.85 2.84
CA ASP A 152 -19.40 -0.49 1.74
C ASP A 152 -20.77 -0.09 2.28
N TYR A 153 -21.25 -0.84 3.29
CA TYR A 153 -22.44 -0.46 4.03
C TYR A 153 -22.29 0.92 4.72
N CYS A 154 -21.12 1.20 5.31
CA CYS A 154 -20.86 2.51 5.91
C CYS A 154 -20.89 3.64 4.88
N GLU A 155 -20.35 3.42 3.68
CA GLU A 155 -20.39 4.40 2.60
C GLU A 155 -21.81 4.69 2.15
N ALA A 156 -22.65 3.66 1.98
CA ALA A 156 -24.05 3.80 1.64
C ALA A 156 -24.81 4.65 2.68
N LEU A 157 -24.64 4.36 3.97
CA LEU A 157 -25.26 5.13 5.05
C LEU A 157 -24.82 6.59 5.08
N ILE A 158 -23.54 6.87 4.82
CA ILE A 158 -23.03 8.24 4.73
C ILE A 158 -23.60 8.95 3.49
N ALA A 159 -23.66 8.26 2.35
CA ALA A 159 -24.20 8.82 1.12
C ALA A 159 -25.67 9.19 1.29
N GLU A 160 -26.47 8.33 1.92
CA GLU A 160 -27.86 8.63 2.30
C GLU A 160 -27.95 9.83 3.24
N ALA A 161 -27.12 9.89 4.28
CA ALA A 161 -27.10 11.02 5.20
C ALA A 161 -26.77 12.35 4.49
N LEU A 162 -25.84 12.33 3.53
CA LEU A 162 -25.47 13.52 2.74
C LEU A 162 -26.52 13.89 1.68
N LYS A 163 -27.29 12.93 1.15
CA LYS A 163 -28.45 13.21 0.28
C LYS A 163 -29.52 14.00 1.04
N CYS A 164 -29.79 13.62 2.29
CA CYS A 164 -30.77 14.30 3.14
C CYS A 164 -30.24 15.63 3.71
N GLU A 165 -29.03 15.63 4.26
CA GLU A 165 -28.38 16.81 4.85
C GLU A 165 -27.00 17.06 4.20
N PRO A 166 -26.94 17.80 3.07
CA PRO A 166 -25.68 18.02 2.35
C PRO A 166 -24.69 18.90 3.13
N LYS A 167 -25.14 19.62 4.15
CA LYS A 167 -24.31 20.49 5.00
C LYS A 167 -23.94 19.84 6.34
N CYS A 168 -24.00 18.51 6.44
CA CYS A 168 -23.66 17.80 7.68
C CYS A 168 -22.14 17.59 7.83
N ALA A 169 -21.49 18.41 8.66
CA ALA A 169 -20.05 18.30 8.93
C ALA A 169 -19.65 16.94 9.52
N LYS A 170 -20.49 16.34 10.37
CA LYS A 170 -20.23 15.02 10.97
C LYS A 170 -20.21 13.92 9.91
N ALA A 171 -21.07 13.99 8.89
CA ALA A 171 -21.10 13.01 7.81
C ALA A 171 -19.81 13.05 6.98
N TYR A 172 -19.33 14.25 6.61
CA TYR A 172 -18.04 14.41 5.93
C TYR A 172 -16.87 13.93 6.79
N PHE A 173 -16.90 14.19 8.10
CA PHE A 173 -15.87 13.69 9.01
C PHE A 173 -15.85 12.15 9.06
N ARG A 174 -17.01 11.49 9.19
CA ARG A 174 -17.10 10.02 9.14
C ARG A 174 -16.66 9.46 7.79
N ARG A 175 -16.99 10.13 6.68
CA ARG A 175 -16.51 9.77 5.34
C ARG A 175 -14.98 9.80 5.26
N GLY A 176 -14.37 10.86 5.76
CA GLY A 176 -12.91 10.96 5.83
C GLY A 176 -12.28 9.82 6.63
N GLN A 177 -12.85 9.47 7.78
CA GLN A 177 -12.39 8.32 8.56
C GLN A 177 -12.52 7.00 7.80
N LEU A 178 -13.65 6.77 7.13
CA LEU A 178 -13.87 5.56 6.31
C LEU A 178 -12.84 5.44 5.17
N LEU A 179 -12.58 6.55 4.46
CA LEU A 179 -11.65 6.58 3.33
C LEU A 179 -10.19 6.35 3.78
N ILE A 180 -9.80 6.85 4.96
CA ILE A 180 -8.50 6.52 5.56
C ILE A 180 -8.36 5.01 5.74
N GLU A 181 -9.39 4.36 6.29
CA GLU A 181 -9.36 2.92 6.53
C GLU A 181 -9.41 2.11 5.22
N ARG A 182 -9.93 2.67 4.13
CA ARG A 182 -9.83 2.08 2.78
C ARG A 182 -8.48 2.31 2.09
N GLY A 183 -7.69 3.27 2.57
CA GLY A 183 -6.42 3.66 1.96
C GLY A 183 -6.55 4.74 0.87
N ASP A 184 -7.74 5.27 0.62
CA ASP A 184 -7.90 6.42 -0.29
C ASP A 184 -7.61 7.73 0.46
N LEU A 185 -6.33 8.06 0.57
CA LEU A 185 -5.86 9.23 1.30
C LEU A 185 -6.20 10.56 0.59
N VAL A 186 -6.45 10.53 -0.72
CA VAL A 186 -6.73 11.74 -1.50
C VAL A 186 -8.17 12.17 -1.22
N SER A 187 -9.14 11.29 -1.47
CA SER A 187 -10.54 11.60 -1.17
C SER A 187 -10.80 11.75 0.33
N ALA A 188 -10.04 11.06 1.19
CA ALA A 188 -10.10 11.29 2.63
C ALA A 188 -9.77 12.74 3.00
N ASN A 189 -8.68 13.29 2.43
CA ASN A 189 -8.26 14.66 2.70
C ASN A 189 -9.34 15.66 2.25
N GLU A 190 -9.89 15.47 1.05
CA GLU A 190 -10.97 16.31 0.52
C GLU A 190 -12.20 16.31 1.43
N ALA A 191 -12.67 15.12 1.84
CA ALA A 191 -13.81 14.99 2.75
C ALA A 191 -13.57 15.67 4.10
N LEU A 192 -12.38 15.52 4.68
CA LEU A 192 -12.02 16.17 5.95
C LEU A 192 -11.91 17.69 5.82
N LEU A 193 -11.41 18.20 4.68
CA LEU A 193 -11.38 19.65 4.41
C LEU A 193 -12.80 20.22 4.25
N GLN A 194 -13.73 19.47 3.66
CA GLN A 194 -15.14 19.88 3.62
C GLN A 194 -15.76 19.91 5.03
N ALA A 195 -15.43 18.93 5.88
CA ALA A 195 -15.85 18.94 7.28
C ALA A 195 -15.28 20.16 8.04
N GLU A 196 -14.00 20.50 7.81
CA GLU A 196 -13.34 21.67 8.40
C GLU A 196 -14.00 22.99 7.96
N LYS A 197 -14.39 23.11 6.69
CA LYS A 197 -15.12 24.30 6.19
C LYS A 197 -16.47 24.50 6.87
N LEU A 198 -17.18 23.42 7.19
CA LEU A 198 -18.53 23.47 7.75
C LEU A 198 -18.53 23.70 9.29
N GLN A 199 -17.62 23.05 10.02
CA GLN A 199 -17.54 23.16 11.49
C GLN A 199 -16.50 24.20 11.99
N GLY A 200 -15.67 24.71 11.09
CA GLY A 200 -14.53 25.55 11.42
C GLY A 200 -13.32 24.75 11.91
N SER A 201 -12.14 25.38 11.83
CA SER A 201 -10.85 24.76 12.17
C SER A 201 -10.66 24.44 13.67
N ALA A 202 -11.65 24.75 14.52
CA ALA A 202 -11.57 24.56 15.98
C ALA A 202 -11.84 23.11 16.43
N SER A 203 -12.41 22.26 15.58
CA SER A 203 -12.72 20.87 15.94
C SER A 203 -11.45 20.01 16.02
N GLY A 204 -11.05 19.63 17.24
CA GLY A 204 -9.82 18.86 17.50
C GLY A 204 -9.77 17.54 16.72
N GLY A 205 -10.90 16.80 16.67
CA GLY A 205 -10.96 15.52 15.98
C GLY A 205 -10.73 15.61 14.46
N ILE A 206 -11.17 16.70 13.82
CA ILE A 206 -10.94 16.92 12.37
C ILE A 206 -9.45 17.20 12.13
N ARG A 207 -8.83 18.02 12.99
CA ARG A 207 -7.40 18.34 12.91
C ARG A 207 -6.54 17.10 13.08
N ASP A 208 -6.87 16.25 14.06
CA ASP A 208 -6.13 15.01 14.33
C ASP A 208 -6.24 14.03 13.14
N ALA A 209 -7.42 13.92 12.53
CA ALA A 209 -7.61 13.10 11.33
C ALA A 209 -6.82 13.64 10.12
N LEU A 210 -6.79 14.97 9.90
CA LEU A 210 -5.98 15.59 8.85
C LEU A 210 -4.47 15.36 9.08
N LEU A 211 -4.02 15.41 10.34
CA LEU A 211 -2.64 15.09 10.69
C LEU A 211 -2.32 13.62 10.40
N LYS A 212 -3.22 12.69 10.73
CA LYS A 212 -3.09 11.26 10.40
C LYS A 212 -2.97 11.05 8.88
N VAL A 213 -3.83 11.67 8.08
CA VAL A 213 -3.76 11.61 6.60
C VAL A 213 -2.41 12.11 6.09
N ARG A 214 -1.91 13.25 6.60
CA ARG A 214 -0.60 13.79 6.20
C ARG A 214 0.56 12.88 6.58
N GLN A 215 0.47 12.14 7.68
CA GLN A 215 1.47 11.15 8.06
C GLN A 215 1.42 9.98 7.07
N LEU A 216 0.24 9.39 6.84
CA LEU A 216 0.07 8.28 5.90
C LEU A 216 0.52 8.63 4.47
N GLN A 217 0.19 9.83 3.97
CA GLN A 217 0.66 10.30 2.66
C GLN A 217 2.17 10.50 2.60
N ARG A 218 2.82 10.90 3.70
CA ARG A 218 4.29 10.97 3.75
C ARG A 218 4.90 9.58 3.73
N GLU A 219 4.30 8.63 4.42
CA GLU A 219 4.75 7.24 4.43
C GLU A 219 4.56 6.58 3.07
N GLU A 220 3.43 6.77 2.39
CA GLU A 220 3.22 6.29 1.02
C GLU A 220 4.26 6.85 0.06
N ARG A 221 4.46 8.17 0.05
CA ARG A 221 5.50 8.80 -0.77
C ARG A 221 6.91 8.32 -0.42
N TRP A 222 7.16 7.96 0.83
CA TRP A 222 8.44 7.41 1.25
C TRP A 222 8.62 5.97 0.76
N ARG A 223 7.60 5.12 0.92
CA ARG A 223 7.59 3.75 0.37
C ARG A 223 7.73 3.75 -1.15
N GLU A 224 7.03 4.65 -1.85
CA GLU A 224 7.18 4.85 -3.28
C GLU A 224 8.63 5.22 -3.63
N LYS A 225 9.22 6.20 -2.94
CA LYS A 225 10.62 6.57 -3.18
C LYS A 225 11.56 5.39 -2.95
N GLU A 226 11.38 4.60 -1.89
CA GLU A 226 12.21 3.43 -1.65
C GLU A 226 12.05 2.37 -2.75
N MET A 227 10.82 1.98 -3.08
CA MET A 227 10.54 1.00 -4.13
C MET A 227 11.06 1.45 -5.49
N PHE A 228 10.87 2.72 -5.86
CA PHE A 228 11.26 3.24 -7.17
C PHE A 228 12.71 3.72 -7.25
N SER A 229 13.37 4.00 -6.11
CA SER A 229 14.78 4.41 -6.11
C SER A 229 15.68 3.33 -6.70
N GLY A 230 15.49 2.05 -6.31
CA GLY A 230 16.28 0.93 -6.82
C GLY A 230 15.98 0.55 -8.27
N VAL A 231 14.80 0.88 -8.79
CA VAL A 231 14.38 0.53 -10.17
C VAL A 231 14.82 1.60 -11.17
N ILE A 232 14.74 2.88 -10.79
CA ILE A 232 14.99 4.00 -11.72
C ILE A 232 16.46 4.42 -11.72
N GLN A 233 17.16 4.38 -10.57
CA GLN A 233 18.58 4.73 -10.47
C GLN A 233 19.49 3.92 -11.40
N PRO A 234 19.40 2.58 -11.51
CA PRO A 234 20.29 1.85 -12.42
C PRO A 234 20.11 2.26 -13.88
N VAL A 235 18.89 2.64 -14.28
CA VAL A 235 18.61 3.12 -15.65
C VAL A 235 19.18 4.52 -15.87
N SER A 236 19.09 5.42 -14.89
CA SER A 236 19.69 6.75 -14.99
C SER A 236 21.22 6.68 -14.94
N ASP A 237 21.77 5.84 -14.07
CA ASP A 237 23.21 5.70 -13.87
C ASP A 237 23.86 5.06 -15.09
N TYR A 238 23.21 4.06 -15.70
CA TYR A 238 23.66 3.49 -16.98
C TYR A 238 23.70 4.54 -18.09
N LYS A 239 22.65 5.35 -18.25
CA LYS A 239 22.62 6.44 -19.24
C LYS A 239 23.67 7.51 -18.95
N ALA A 240 23.88 7.85 -17.67
CA ALA A 240 24.90 8.80 -17.24
C ALA A 240 26.33 8.26 -17.49
N ALA A 241 26.56 6.96 -17.23
CA ALA A 241 27.82 6.28 -17.49
C ALA A 241 28.13 6.24 -18.99
N GLN A 242 27.15 5.89 -19.84
CA GLN A 242 27.29 5.95 -21.30
C GLN A 242 27.65 7.36 -21.78
N ALA A 243 26.95 8.39 -21.30
CA ALA A 243 27.25 9.78 -21.65
C ALA A 243 28.65 10.22 -21.18
N ALA A 244 29.12 9.75 -20.01
CA ALA A 244 30.46 10.01 -19.51
C ALA A 244 31.54 9.31 -20.34
N GLU A 245 31.31 8.06 -20.75
CA GLU A 245 32.19 7.33 -21.67
C GLU A 245 32.27 7.98 -23.04
N GLU A 246 31.15 8.46 -23.59
CA GLU A 246 31.14 9.20 -24.85
C GLU A 246 31.93 10.50 -24.75
N ARG A 247 31.81 11.25 -23.64
CA ARG A 247 32.63 12.44 -23.39
C ARG A 247 34.11 12.09 -23.29
N ARG A 248 34.44 11.03 -22.56
CA ARG A 248 35.82 10.54 -22.41
C ARG A 248 36.40 10.11 -23.77
N ARG A 249 35.62 9.40 -24.58
CA ARG A 249 35.97 9.02 -25.95
C ARG A 249 36.18 10.26 -26.81
N LYS A 250 35.27 11.25 -26.80
CA LYS A 250 35.43 12.51 -27.55
C LYS A 250 36.69 13.27 -27.16
N MET A 251 37.06 13.27 -25.87
CA MET A 251 38.30 13.89 -25.39
C MET A 251 39.55 13.11 -25.81
N LEU A 252 39.53 11.77 -25.77
CA LEU A 252 40.68 10.91 -26.11
C LEU A 252 40.88 10.71 -27.62
N ASN A 253 39.82 10.76 -28.43
CA ASN A 253 39.86 10.53 -29.88
C ASN A 253 40.87 11.42 -30.63
N PRO A 254 40.97 12.75 -30.37
CA PRO A 254 42.00 13.56 -31.01
C PRO A 254 43.43 13.16 -30.60
N PHE A 255 43.65 12.77 -29.34
CA PHE A 255 44.97 12.34 -28.87
C PHE A 255 45.38 10.98 -29.45
N LEU A 256 44.45 10.02 -29.51
CA LEU A 256 44.68 8.71 -30.13
C LEU A 256 44.99 8.85 -31.62
N LYS A 257 44.25 9.70 -32.36
CA LYS A 257 44.55 9.99 -33.77
C LYS A 257 45.91 10.65 -33.97
N ALA A 258 46.28 11.59 -33.09
CA ALA A 258 47.60 12.22 -33.15
C ALA A 258 48.73 11.21 -32.87
N TYR A 259 48.55 10.31 -31.91
CA TYR A 259 49.52 9.26 -31.58
C TYR A 259 49.70 8.25 -32.72
N ASP A 260 48.61 7.81 -33.38
CA ASP A 260 48.69 6.90 -34.52
C ASP A 260 49.47 7.51 -35.70
N ILE A 261 49.25 8.81 -35.98
CA ILE A 261 50.00 9.54 -37.01
C ILE A 261 51.48 9.66 -36.63
N LEU A 262 51.77 9.95 -35.36
CA LEU A 262 53.15 10.09 -34.87
C LEU A 262 53.92 8.76 -34.87
N MET A 263 53.24 7.65 -34.59
CA MET A 263 53.84 6.31 -34.51
C MET A 263 53.91 5.59 -35.87
N LEU A 264 53.28 6.12 -36.91
CA LEU A 264 53.32 5.60 -38.28
C LEU A 264 54.76 5.34 -38.80
N PRO A 265 55.72 6.29 -38.72
CA PRO A 265 57.09 6.06 -39.19
C PRO A 265 57.81 4.97 -38.39
N LEU A 266 57.55 4.85 -37.08
CA LEU A 266 58.13 3.80 -36.25
C LEU A 266 57.57 2.41 -36.62
N ARG A 267 56.28 2.31 -36.93
CA ARG A 267 55.67 1.07 -37.44
C ARG A 267 56.26 0.68 -38.79
N TRP A 268 56.50 1.64 -39.67
CA TRP A 268 57.20 1.41 -40.94
C TRP A 268 58.63 0.93 -40.72
N LEU A 269 59.39 1.55 -39.82
CA LEU A 269 60.75 1.12 -39.48
C LEU A 269 60.78 -0.30 -38.90
N LEU A 270 59.86 -0.64 -38.01
CA LEU A 270 59.74 -2.00 -37.47
C LEU A 270 59.35 -3.02 -38.55
N ALA A 271 58.45 -2.65 -39.47
CA ALA A 271 58.08 -3.50 -40.60
C ALA A 271 59.27 -3.72 -41.56
N ILE A 272 60.05 -2.68 -41.85
CA ILE A 272 61.27 -2.78 -42.65
C ILE A 272 62.32 -3.65 -41.93
N ALA A 273 62.50 -3.48 -40.62
CA ALA A 273 63.41 -4.29 -39.83
C ALA A 273 62.98 -5.77 -39.81
N ALA A 274 61.68 -6.06 -39.67
CA ALA A 274 61.14 -7.41 -39.75
C ALA A 274 61.29 -8.02 -41.16
N TYR A 275 61.07 -7.21 -42.20
CA TYR A 275 61.29 -7.62 -43.58
C TYR A 275 62.77 -7.96 -43.85
N LEU A 276 63.70 -7.13 -43.38
CA LEU A 276 65.14 -7.38 -43.46
C LEU A 276 65.57 -8.62 -42.65
N ALA A 277 65.02 -8.82 -41.45
CA ALA A 277 65.29 -10.00 -40.65
C ALA A 277 64.80 -11.29 -41.34
N ASN A 278 63.63 -11.25 -41.98
CA ASN A 278 63.12 -12.36 -42.79
C ASN A 278 63.93 -12.56 -44.07
N TYR A 279 64.40 -11.49 -44.72
CA TYR A 279 65.28 -11.57 -45.88
C TYR A 279 66.62 -12.23 -45.52
N LEU A 280 67.24 -11.84 -44.40
CA LEU A 280 68.47 -12.45 -43.91
C LEU A 280 68.29 -13.91 -43.47
N ARG A 281 67.14 -14.28 -42.89
CA ARG A 281 66.79 -15.69 -42.64
C ARG A 281 66.57 -16.47 -43.93
N GLY A 282 66.01 -15.85 -44.98
CA GLY A 282 65.82 -16.48 -46.29
C GLY A 282 67.13 -16.68 -47.06
N VAL A 283 68.08 -15.75 -46.93
CA VAL A 283 69.42 -15.85 -47.57
C VAL A 283 70.30 -16.91 -46.89
N GLY A 284 70.07 -17.21 -45.61
CA GLY A 284 70.72 -18.32 -44.90
C GLY A 284 70.32 -19.73 -45.37
N LEU A 285 69.33 -19.86 -46.26
CA LEU A 285 68.81 -21.15 -46.76
C LEU A 285 69.16 -21.44 -48.23
N MET A 286 69.98 -20.62 -48.89
CA MET A 286 70.50 -20.91 -50.24
C MET A 286 71.76 -21.79 -50.25
N GLY A 287 72.01 -22.57 -49.19
CA GLY A 287 73.17 -23.44 -49.02
C GLY A 287 72.86 -24.89 -48.66
N ALA A 288 71.68 -25.41 -49.00
CA ALA A 288 71.42 -26.85 -48.93
C ALA A 288 70.34 -27.24 -49.95
N SER A 289 70.79 -27.68 -51.12
CA SER A 289 69.96 -28.43 -52.05
C SER A 289 69.91 -29.91 -51.65
N THR A 290 68.92 -30.60 -52.23
CA THR A 290 68.56 -32.04 -52.09
C THR A 290 67.63 -32.29 -50.89
N THR A 291 66.44 -32.89 -51.01
CA THR A 291 65.84 -33.78 -52.02
C THR A 291 64.30 -33.70 -51.98
N THR A 292 63.70 -33.84 -53.17
CA THR A 292 62.38 -34.40 -53.52
C THR A 292 61.70 -35.33 -52.52
N THR A 293 60.39 -35.12 -52.31
CA THR A 293 59.24 -36.08 -52.30
C THR A 293 57.96 -35.24 -52.11
N HIS A 294 57.07 -35.12 -53.10
CA HIS A 294 55.90 -35.96 -53.41
C HIS A 294 54.79 -35.96 -52.35
N GLU A 295 53.53 -35.98 -52.83
CA GLU A 295 52.24 -36.07 -52.10
C GLU A 295 51.66 -34.74 -51.59
N SER A 296 50.36 -34.45 -51.61
CA SER A 296 49.15 -34.84 -52.35
C SER A 296 48.02 -34.22 -51.51
N GLU A 297 47.12 -33.47 -52.17
CA GLU A 297 45.69 -33.33 -51.84
C GLU A 297 45.21 -32.87 -50.46
N ASP A 298 44.00 -32.30 -50.52
CA ASP A 298 43.04 -32.06 -49.44
C ASP A 298 43.32 -30.96 -48.41
N SER A 299 42.33 -30.33 -47.81
CA SER A 299 40.96 -29.97 -48.15
C SER A 299 40.53 -29.06 -47.00
N THR A 300 39.62 -28.14 -47.28
CA THR A 300 38.52 -27.68 -46.40
C THR A 300 38.70 -27.72 -44.87
N ILE A 301 38.46 -26.59 -44.19
CA ILE A 301 37.45 -26.40 -43.12
C ILE A 301 37.88 -25.28 -42.14
N ARG A 302 37.06 -24.22 -42.11
CA ARG A 302 36.92 -23.29 -40.98
C ARG A 302 36.26 -24.01 -39.79
N PRO A 303 36.58 -23.65 -38.55
CA PRO A 303 35.58 -23.68 -37.50
C PRO A 303 35.19 -22.25 -37.09
N HIS A 304 33.91 -21.95 -37.26
CA HIS A 304 33.13 -21.26 -36.24
C HIS A 304 33.19 -22.06 -34.94
N GLN A 305 33.24 -21.35 -33.80
CA GLN A 305 32.73 -21.68 -32.46
C GLN A 305 33.31 -20.59 -31.53
N HIS A 306 32.61 -19.96 -30.60
CA HIS A 306 31.25 -20.08 -30.09
C HIS A 306 30.88 -18.70 -29.50
#